data_AF-A0AAD4BP01-F1
#
_entry.id   AF-A0AAD4BP01-F1
#
_cell.length_a   1.000
_cell.length_b   1.000
_cell.length_c   1.000
_cell.angle_alpha   90.00
_cell.angle_beta   90.00
_cell.angle_gamma   90.00
#
_symmetry.space_group_name_H-M   'P 1'
#
loop_
_entity.id
_entity.type
_entity.pdbx_description
1 polymer ?
#
loop_
_entity_poly.entity_id
_entity_poly.type
_entity_poly.pdbx_seq_one_letter_code
_entity_poly.pdbx_strand_id
1 'polypeptide(L)'
;MFRVDGHRYCSMPPTTASIDVADDEPSQHPNASGKRPMGSGTREGTRRAGEHLHRVRRALLQWRANTRKRDYPHSCFTGIALLPDGPLTTIASNRRLKAFDDLRTVLSTSWAFVDTYGEEVLALVKKVDEEDKDIRAMKTLAKRQATDAAKAAQSQTTDTKPTHVGARARGRPPKGKENARQIPGMSCFHISELSIPSPAAPTAPVYLPSTGQFINFAIPVSASASLPPAGQFINFSF
;
A
#
# COMPACT_ATOMS: atom_id res chain seq x y z
N MET A 1 38.36 38.64 -20.31
CA MET A 1 39.42 37.61 -20.19
C MET A 1 39.44 37.14 -18.75
N PHE A 2 38.84 35.98 -18.45
CA PHE A 2 38.89 35.38 -17.12
C PHE A 2 39.71 34.10 -17.19
N ARG A 3 40.78 34.04 -16.40
CA ARG A 3 41.67 32.87 -16.27
C ARG A 3 40.89 31.75 -15.59
N VAL A 4 40.87 30.59 -16.25
CA VAL A 4 40.35 29.33 -15.72
C VAL A 4 41.53 28.63 -15.05
N ASP A 5 41.60 28.69 -13.72
CA ASP A 5 42.59 27.94 -12.95
C ASP A 5 42.09 26.50 -12.74
N GLY A 6 42.84 25.56 -13.34
CA GLY A 6 42.59 24.13 -13.28
C GLY A 6 42.92 23.56 -11.90
N HIS A 7 41.89 23.23 -11.14
CA HIS A 7 42.04 22.44 -9.93
C HIS A 7 42.30 20.97 -10.27
N ARG A 8 43.50 20.54 -9.89
CA ARG A 8 43.96 19.15 -9.88
C ARG A 8 43.05 18.33 -8.96
N TYR A 9 42.38 17.34 -9.52
CA TYR A 9 41.66 16.34 -8.75
C TYR A 9 42.67 15.44 -8.02
N CYS A 10 42.63 15.47 -6.69
CA CYS A 10 43.27 14.45 -5.86
C CYS A 10 42.60 13.10 -6.15
N SER A 11 43.31 12.25 -6.89
CA SER A 11 42.97 10.84 -7.07
C SER A 11 43.04 10.15 -5.71
N MET A 12 41.90 9.91 -5.08
CA MET A 12 41.83 9.02 -3.91
C MET A 12 41.85 7.57 -4.40
N PRO A 13 42.65 6.69 -3.79
CA PRO A 13 42.60 5.27 -4.09
C PRO A 13 41.24 4.68 -3.65
N PRO A 14 40.70 3.70 -4.39
CA PRO A 14 39.48 3.02 -3.99
C PRO A 14 39.73 2.21 -2.71
N THR A 15 39.12 2.64 -1.60
CA THR A 15 38.99 1.84 -0.39
C THR A 15 38.14 0.62 -0.70
N THR A 16 38.78 -0.52 -0.95
CA THR A 16 38.15 -1.83 -0.98
C THR A 16 37.73 -2.20 0.44
N ALA A 17 36.53 -1.79 0.84
CA ALA A 17 35.86 -2.38 1.98
C ALA A 17 35.52 -3.82 1.60
N SER A 18 36.18 -4.78 2.25
CA SER A 18 35.80 -6.19 2.25
C SER A 18 34.41 -6.30 2.88
N ILE A 19 33.39 -6.16 2.05
CA ILE A 19 32.04 -6.58 2.38
C ILE A 19 32.10 -8.09 2.28
N ASP A 20 31.99 -8.79 3.42
CA ASP A 20 31.64 -10.20 3.46
C ASP A 20 30.26 -10.34 2.82
N VAL A 21 30.27 -10.44 1.48
CA VAL A 21 29.14 -10.90 0.69
C VAL A 21 29.00 -12.36 1.07
N ALA A 22 28.20 -12.63 2.09
CA ALA A 22 27.60 -13.94 2.25
C ALA A 22 26.84 -14.19 0.95
N ASP A 23 27.48 -14.93 0.04
CA ASP A 23 26.85 -15.48 -1.15
C ASP A 23 25.60 -16.20 -0.68
N ASP A 24 24.45 -15.54 -0.84
CA ASP A 24 23.12 -16.12 -0.74
C ASP A 24 22.93 -17.02 -1.98
N GLU A 25 23.81 -18.02 -2.09
CA GLU A 25 23.74 -19.04 -3.12
C GLU A 25 22.51 -19.88 -2.77
N PRO A 26 21.45 -19.84 -3.60
CA PRO A 26 20.21 -20.53 -3.29
C PRO A 26 20.54 -22.01 -3.14
N SER A 27 20.32 -22.57 -1.94
CA SER A 27 20.75 -23.93 -1.61
C SER A 27 20.32 -24.89 -2.73
N GLN A 28 21.29 -25.37 -3.53
CA GLN A 28 20.98 -26.19 -4.70
C GLN A 28 20.46 -27.59 -4.30
N HIS A 29 20.61 -27.95 -3.02
CA HIS A 29 20.22 -29.25 -2.53
C HIS A 29 18.69 -29.37 -2.40
N PRO A 30 18.06 -30.29 -3.15
CA PRO A 30 16.64 -30.58 -2.98
C PRO A 30 16.41 -31.14 -1.58
N ASN A 31 15.27 -30.79 -0.96
CA ASN A 31 14.89 -31.37 0.32
C ASN A 31 14.60 -32.88 0.19
N ALA A 32 14.38 -33.58 1.30
CA ALA A 32 14.07 -35.02 1.33
C ALA A 32 12.85 -35.42 0.46
N SER A 33 12.00 -34.47 0.05
CA SER A 33 10.86 -34.68 -0.85
C SER A 33 11.22 -34.50 -2.33
N GLY A 34 12.49 -34.21 -2.67
CA GLY A 34 12.94 -33.92 -4.03
C GLY A 34 12.46 -32.56 -4.56
N LYS A 35 11.88 -31.72 -3.69
CA LYS A 35 11.38 -30.40 -4.06
C LYS A 35 12.36 -29.34 -3.60
N ARG A 36 12.59 -28.33 -4.44
CA ARG A 36 13.30 -27.11 -4.00
C ARG A 36 12.31 -26.30 -3.18
N PRO A 37 12.59 -25.97 -1.90
CA PRO A 37 11.78 -24.98 -1.22
C PRO A 37 11.88 -23.71 -2.05
N MET A 38 10.76 -23.24 -2.61
CA MET A 38 10.72 -21.85 -3.07
C MET A 38 11.05 -21.06 -1.82
N GLY A 39 12.21 -20.39 -1.83
CA GLY A 39 12.58 -19.51 -0.74
C GLY A 39 11.36 -18.68 -0.43
N SER A 40 10.81 -18.85 0.78
CA SER A 40 9.91 -17.89 1.36
C SER A 40 10.77 -16.67 1.66
N GLY A 41 11.38 -16.09 0.62
CA GLY A 41 12.04 -14.81 0.70
C GLY A 41 10.98 -13.94 1.31
N THR A 42 11.28 -13.47 2.52
CA THR A 42 10.48 -12.54 3.28
C THR A 42 10.40 -11.30 2.43
N ARG A 43 9.55 -11.35 1.39
CA ARG A 43 9.14 -10.23 0.57
C ARG A 43 8.23 -9.47 1.49
N GLU A 44 8.82 -8.80 2.50
CA GLU A 44 8.20 -7.63 3.09
C GLU A 44 7.74 -6.81 1.90
N GLY A 45 6.42 -6.83 1.68
CA GLY A 45 5.80 -6.43 0.42
C GLY A 45 6.38 -5.09 0.00
N THR A 46 7.24 -5.12 -1.01
CA THR A 46 8.23 -4.06 -1.25
C THR A 46 7.55 -2.75 -1.64
N ARG A 47 6.27 -2.79 -2.03
CA ARG A 47 5.47 -1.62 -2.35
C ARG A 47 4.04 -1.76 -1.82
N ARG A 48 3.47 -0.64 -1.36
CA ARG A 48 2.02 -0.54 -1.14
C ARG A 48 1.33 -0.59 -2.50
N ALA A 49 0.22 -1.32 -2.62
CA ALA A 49 -0.50 -1.49 -3.87
C ALA A 49 -2.02 -1.48 -3.65
N GLY A 50 -2.78 -1.20 -4.71
CA GLY A 50 -4.24 -1.23 -4.72
C GLY A 50 -4.87 -0.25 -3.73
N GLU A 51 -5.93 -0.69 -3.06
CA GLU A 51 -6.73 0.11 -2.12
C GLU A 51 -5.91 0.72 -0.98
N HIS A 52 -4.93 -0.02 -0.46
CA HIS A 52 -4.06 0.46 0.62
C HIS A 52 -3.25 1.70 0.20
N LEU A 53 -2.68 1.71 -1.01
CA LEU A 53 -1.97 2.86 -1.56
C LEU A 53 -2.91 4.07 -1.71
N HIS A 54 -4.14 3.86 -2.16
CA HIS A 54 -5.13 4.94 -2.27
C HIS A 54 -5.51 5.53 -0.91
N ARG A 55 -5.65 4.69 0.12
CA ARG A 55 -5.92 5.15 1.50
C ARG A 55 -4.79 6.00 2.05
N VAL A 56 -3.54 5.56 1.89
CA VAL A 56 -2.37 6.34 2.32
C VAL A 56 -2.29 7.67 1.57
N ARG A 57 -2.45 7.68 0.24
CA ARG A 57 -2.47 8.93 -0.55
C ARG A 57 -3.55 9.89 -0.08
N ARG A 58 -4.77 9.38 0.15
CA ARG A 58 -5.89 10.20 0.64
C ARG A 58 -5.59 10.81 2.02
N ALA A 59 -5.03 10.01 2.94
CA ALA A 59 -4.65 10.49 4.26
C ALA A 59 -3.59 11.61 4.18
N LEU A 60 -2.57 11.46 3.32
CA LEU A 60 -1.54 12.47 3.10
C LEU A 60 -2.11 13.77 2.49
N LEU A 61 -3.05 13.66 1.55
CA LEU A 61 -3.71 14.83 0.97
C LEU A 61 -4.58 15.57 2.00
N GLN A 62 -5.28 14.83 2.85
CA GLN A 62 -6.06 15.41 3.93
C GLN A 62 -5.17 16.09 4.97
N TRP A 63 -4.06 15.44 5.34
CA TRP A 63 -3.04 16.02 6.21
C TRP A 63 -2.50 17.33 5.62
N ARG A 64 -2.10 17.33 4.34
CA ARG A 64 -1.64 18.53 3.63
C ARG A 64 -2.65 19.69 3.72
N ALA A 65 -3.94 19.41 3.56
CA ALA A 65 -4.99 20.42 3.67
C ALA A 65 -5.17 20.93 5.11
N ASN A 66 -5.10 20.02 6.10
CA ASN A 66 -5.25 20.36 7.52
C ASN A 66 -4.07 21.17 8.04
N THR A 67 -2.83 20.76 7.74
CA THR A 67 -1.60 21.45 8.15
C THR A 67 -1.55 22.86 7.56
N ARG A 68 -1.94 23.03 6.29
CA ARG A 68 -2.05 24.36 5.68
C ARG A 68 -3.01 25.26 6.47
N LYS A 69 -4.20 24.74 6.81
CA LYS A 69 -5.22 25.51 7.57
C LYS A 69 -4.75 25.83 8.99
N ARG A 70 -4.05 24.90 9.65
CA ARG A 70 -3.56 25.03 11.03
C ARG A 70 -2.40 26.04 11.12
N ASP A 71 -1.38 25.85 10.30
CA ASP A 71 -0.09 26.53 10.47
C ASP A 71 0.04 27.78 9.59
N TYR A 72 -0.72 27.84 8.48
CA TYR A 72 -0.62 28.90 7.48
C TYR A 72 -1.98 29.48 7.05
N PRO A 73 -2.84 29.95 7.98
CA PRO A 73 -4.19 30.41 7.67
C PRO A 73 -4.21 31.63 6.73
N HIS A 74 -3.21 32.51 6.82
CA HIS A 74 -3.12 33.75 6.05
C HIS A 74 -2.12 33.68 4.88
N SER A 75 -1.51 32.52 4.65
CA SER A 75 -0.51 32.39 3.60
C SER A 75 -1.13 32.16 2.23
N CYS A 76 -0.54 32.79 1.21
CA CYS A 76 -0.82 32.50 -0.19
C CYS A 76 -0.25 31.14 -0.65
N PHE A 77 0.54 30.46 0.19
CA PHE A 77 1.07 29.14 -0.14
C PHE A 77 -0.07 28.12 -0.34
N THR A 78 0.04 27.35 -1.42
CA THR A 78 -0.81 26.19 -1.66
C THR A 78 -0.30 25.03 -0.81
N GLY A 79 -1.17 24.06 -0.50
CA GLY A 79 -0.75 22.85 0.22
C GLY A 79 0.36 22.08 -0.53
N ILE A 80 0.49 22.26 -1.84
CA ILE A 80 1.55 21.65 -2.67
C ILE A 80 2.95 22.10 -2.20
N ALA A 81 3.08 23.34 -1.71
CA ALA A 81 4.35 23.83 -1.17
C ALA A 81 4.75 23.08 0.12
N LEU A 82 3.78 22.70 0.97
CA LEU A 82 4.05 22.01 2.24
C LEU A 82 4.53 20.58 2.05
N LEU A 83 3.99 19.88 1.06
CA LEU A 83 4.40 18.54 0.70
C LEU A 83 4.21 18.45 -0.81
N PRO A 84 5.23 18.36 -1.66
CA PRO A 84 5.01 18.26 -3.11
C PRO A 84 4.48 16.87 -3.54
N ASP A 85 3.96 16.75 -4.76
CA ASP A 85 3.31 15.50 -5.23
C ASP A 85 4.31 14.36 -5.46
N GLY A 86 5.56 14.67 -5.81
CA GLY A 86 6.66 13.70 -5.94
C GLY A 86 6.99 13.01 -4.61
N PRO A 87 7.35 13.76 -3.55
CA PRO A 87 7.51 13.24 -2.20
C PRO A 87 6.27 12.51 -1.70
N LEU A 88 5.06 13.06 -1.89
CA LEU A 88 3.80 12.40 -1.50
C LEU A 88 3.67 11.01 -2.14
N THR A 89 3.93 10.91 -3.45
CA THR A 89 3.87 9.64 -4.19
C THR A 89 4.94 8.65 -3.72
N THR A 90 6.14 9.15 -3.42
CA THR A 90 7.26 8.34 -2.92
C THR A 90 6.95 7.76 -1.54
N ILE A 91 6.45 8.59 -0.62
CA ILE A 91 6.03 8.16 0.73
C ILE A 91 4.88 7.15 0.63
N ALA A 92 3.87 7.44 -0.19
CA ALA A 92 2.71 6.56 -0.32
C ALA A 92 3.06 5.19 -0.92
N SER A 93 3.99 5.14 -1.88
CA SER A 93 4.35 3.88 -2.55
C SER A 93 5.38 3.05 -1.77
N ASN A 94 6.31 3.70 -1.05
CA ASN A 94 7.43 3.03 -0.40
C ASN A 94 7.10 2.63 1.05
N ARG A 95 6.94 1.32 1.26
CA ARG A 95 6.63 0.75 2.59
C ARG A 95 7.86 0.65 3.51
N ARG A 96 9.06 0.79 2.95
CA ARG A 96 10.31 0.61 3.71
C ARG A 96 10.65 1.80 4.60
N LEU A 97 10.03 2.96 4.36
CA LEU A 97 10.21 4.17 5.16
C LEU A 97 9.54 3.99 6.53
N LYS A 98 10.28 3.43 7.49
CA LYS A 98 9.81 3.18 8.87
C LYS A 98 10.39 4.20 9.84
N ALA A 99 11.63 4.64 9.60
CA ALA A 99 12.34 5.61 10.40
C ALA A 99 12.33 7.00 9.75
N PHE A 100 12.52 8.01 10.59
CA PHE A 100 12.66 9.39 10.14
C PHE A 100 13.93 9.58 9.30
N ASP A 101 15.03 8.90 9.63
CA ASP A 101 16.27 8.93 8.86
C ASP A 101 16.13 8.37 7.44
N ASP A 102 15.30 7.33 7.26
CA ASP A 102 14.99 6.78 5.92
C ASP A 102 14.29 7.84 5.06
N LEU A 103 13.40 8.61 5.67
CA LEU A 103 12.67 9.67 5.00
C LEU A 103 13.63 10.80 4.58
N ARG A 104 14.54 11.17 5.48
CA ARG A 104 15.53 12.21 5.24
C ARG A 104 16.51 11.83 4.13
N THR A 105 17.01 10.60 4.15
CA THR A 105 17.92 10.09 3.11
C THR A 105 17.25 10.05 1.73
N VAL A 106 15.98 9.65 1.66
CA VAL A 106 15.27 9.51 0.37
C VAL A 106 14.72 10.85 -0.15
N LEU A 107 14.30 11.78 0.73
CA LEU A 107 13.54 12.96 0.33
C LEU A 107 14.20 14.31 0.61
N SER A 108 15.35 14.35 1.31
CA SER A 108 16.02 15.61 1.70
C SER A 108 16.18 16.60 0.54
N THR A 109 16.56 16.13 -0.65
CA THR A 109 16.75 16.99 -1.82
C THR A 109 15.45 17.56 -2.38
N SER A 110 14.33 16.86 -2.20
CA SER A 110 13.06 17.14 -2.88
C SER A 110 12.02 17.83 -1.99
N TRP A 111 12.18 17.77 -0.67
CA TRP A 111 11.18 18.24 0.27
C TRP A 111 11.84 18.99 1.44
N ALA A 112 11.71 20.31 1.45
CA ALA A 112 12.36 21.19 2.43
C ALA A 112 11.80 21.06 3.86
N PHE A 113 10.58 20.57 4.02
CA PHE A 113 9.91 20.48 5.33
C PHE A 113 9.99 19.08 5.96
N VAL A 114 10.92 18.23 5.50
CA VAL A 114 11.15 16.91 6.10
C VAL A 114 11.44 17.03 7.59
N ASP A 115 12.29 17.99 7.99
CA ASP A 115 12.70 18.14 9.39
C ASP A 115 11.58 18.64 10.31
N THR A 116 10.60 19.36 9.78
CA THR A 116 9.49 19.91 10.59
C THR A 116 8.29 18.97 10.64
N TYR A 117 7.94 18.34 9.51
CA TYR A 117 6.69 17.58 9.37
C TYR A 117 6.89 16.09 9.07
N GLY A 118 8.13 15.64 8.86
CA GLY A 118 8.42 14.26 8.47
C GLY A 118 7.96 13.23 9.50
N GLU A 119 8.12 13.52 10.79
CA GLU A 119 7.66 12.62 11.86
C GLU A 119 6.13 12.52 11.92
N GLU A 120 5.41 13.65 11.84
CA GLU A 120 3.95 13.70 11.84
C GLU A 120 3.38 12.91 10.64
N VAL A 121 3.98 13.09 9.47
CA VAL A 121 3.62 12.36 8.24
C VAL A 121 3.89 10.86 8.39
N LEU A 122 5.03 10.46 8.96
CA LEU A 122 5.33 9.04 9.19
C LEU A 122 4.38 8.40 10.21
N ALA A 123 4.03 9.12 11.28
CA ALA A 123 3.08 8.65 12.28
C ALA A 123 1.70 8.40 11.64
N LEU A 124 1.25 9.31 10.76
CA LEU A 124 0.01 9.13 10.01
C LEU A 124 0.04 7.89 9.11
N VAL A 125 1.14 7.69 8.36
CA VAL A 125 1.28 6.52 7.49
C VAL A 125 1.31 5.22 8.29
N LYS A 126 1.99 5.20 9.45
CA LYS A 126 2.02 4.04 10.35
C LYS A 126 0.61 3.66 10.83
N LYS A 127 -0.19 4.64 11.22
CA LYS A 127 -1.59 4.42 11.61
C LYS A 127 -2.41 3.76 10.50
N VAL A 128 -2.31 4.27 9.27
CA VAL A 128 -3.02 3.69 8.11
C VAL A 128 -2.52 2.29 7.77
N ASP A 129 -1.22 2.03 7.94
CA ASP A 129 -0.61 0.70 7.76
C ASP A 129 -1.09 -0.30 8.83
N GLU A 130 -1.32 0.13 10.06
CA GLU A 130 -1.89 -0.69 11.14
C GLU A 130 -3.36 -1.03 10.88
N GLU A 131 -4.18 -0.03 10.53
CA GLU A 131 -5.58 -0.24 10.14
C GLU A 131 -5.71 -1.24 8.97
N ASP A 132 -4.82 -1.17 7.97
CA ASP A 132 -4.80 -2.11 6.85
C ASP A 132 -4.40 -3.53 7.27
N LYS A 133 -3.45 -3.66 8.22
CA LYS A 133 -3.06 -4.96 8.78
C LYS A 133 -4.24 -5.60 9.50
N ASP A 134 -4.98 -4.83 10.31
CA ASP A 134 -6.13 -5.34 11.07
C ASP A 134 -7.24 -5.81 10.13
N ILE A 135 -7.56 -5.04 9.09
CA ILE A 135 -8.54 -5.42 8.07
C ILE A 135 -8.14 -6.74 7.38
N ARG A 136 -6.86 -6.93 7.06
CA ARG A 136 -6.36 -8.17 6.47
C ARG A 136 -6.41 -9.34 7.44
N ALA A 137 -6.10 -9.11 8.72
CA ALA A 137 -6.17 -10.13 9.76
C ALA A 137 -7.63 -10.61 9.93
N MET A 138 -8.57 -9.68 10.04
CA MET A 138 -10.01 -9.98 10.15
C MET A 138 -10.53 -10.77 8.94
N LYS A 139 -10.18 -10.35 7.72
CA LYS A 139 -10.55 -11.08 6.50
C LYS A 139 -9.98 -12.51 6.46
N THR A 140 -8.76 -12.69 6.96
CA THR A 140 -8.11 -14.01 7.02
C THR A 140 -8.80 -14.91 8.04
N LEU A 141 -9.16 -14.38 9.21
CA LEU A 141 -9.90 -15.12 10.23
C LEU A 141 -11.30 -15.53 9.72
N ALA A 142 -12.04 -14.61 9.11
CA ALA A 142 -13.35 -14.92 8.53
C ALA A 142 -13.27 -16.01 7.45
N LYS A 143 -12.24 -15.97 6.59
CA LYS A 143 -12.02 -17.01 5.57
C LYS A 143 -11.72 -18.37 6.21
N ARG A 144 -10.89 -18.41 7.26
CA ARG A 144 -10.57 -19.66 7.98
C ARG A 144 -11.82 -20.27 8.61
N GLN A 145 -12.61 -19.47 9.31
CA GLN A 145 -13.87 -19.91 9.91
C GLN A 145 -14.84 -20.47 8.86
N ALA A 146 -14.99 -19.80 7.71
CA ALA A 146 -15.82 -20.30 6.62
C ALA A 146 -15.33 -21.66 6.06
N THR A 147 -14.02 -21.83 5.91
CA THR A 147 -13.46 -23.11 5.45
C THR A 147 -13.59 -24.22 6.47
N ASP A 148 -13.48 -23.91 7.76
CA ASP A 148 -13.59 -24.90 8.83
C ASP A 148 -15.05 -25.35 9.00
N ALA A 149 -16.02 -24.42 8.91
CA ALA A 149 -17.44 -24.73 8.89
C ALA A 149 -17.84 -25.59 7.68
N ALA A 150 -17.32 -25.27 6.49
CA ALA A 150 -17.58 -26.06 5.28
C ALA A 150 -17.03 -27.50 5.38
N LYS A 151 -15.86 -27.68 5.99
CA LYS A 151 -15.29 -29.01 6.25
C LYS A 151 -16.10 -29.80 7.28
N ALA A 152 -16.55 -29.15 8.36
CA ALA A 152 -17.38 -29.79 9.38
C ALA A 152 -18.72 -30.28 8.81
N ALA A 153 -19.35 -29.50 7.92
CA ALA A 153 -20.57 -29.90 7.23
C ALA A 153 -20.35 -31.07 6.26
N GLN A 154 -19.19 -31.14 5.59
CA GLN A 154 -18.85 -32.26 4.72
C GLN A 154 -18.63 -33.57 5.49
N SER A 155 -17.98 -33.54 6.66
CA SER A 155 -17.79 -34.74 7.47
C SER A 155 -19.12 -35.37 7.95
N GLN A 156 -20.15 -34.56 8.21
CA GLN A 156 -21.45 -35.07 8.66
C GLN A 156 -22.23 -35.81 7.55
N THR A 157 -22.02 -35.47 6.28
CA THR A 157 -22.73 -36.12 5.17
C THR A 157 -22.07 -37.41 4.70
N THR A 158 -20.81 -37.67 5.05
CA THR A 158 -20.08 -38.87 4.62
C THR A 158 -20.25 -40.09 5.52
N ASP A 159 -20.81 -39.95 6.73
CA ASP A 159 -21.01 -41.07 7.67
C ASP A 159 -22.22 -41.97 7.33
N THR A 160 -22.98 -41.68 6.27
CA THR A 160 -24.18 -42.45 5.88
C THR A 160 -24.02 -43.28 4.60
N LYS A 161 -22.79 -43.60 4.16
CA LYS A 161 -22.58 -44.61 3.12
C LYS A 161 -21.80 -45.83 3.66
N PRO A 162 -22.46 -47.00 3.75
CA PRO A 162 -21.90 -48.17 4.41
C PRO A 162 -20.71 -48.74 3.64
N THR A 163 -19.68 -49.07 4.39
CA THR A 163 -18.72 -50.17 4.20
C THR A 163 -19.05 -51.09 3.02
N HIS A 164 -18.52 -50.78 1.84
CA HIS A 164 -18.26 -51.81 0.84
C HIS A 164 -16.78 -52.19 0.96
N VAL A 165 -16.51 -53.26 1.70
CA VAL A 165 -15.20 -53.91 1.79
C VAL A 165 -14.81 -54.40 0.40
N GLY A 166 -14.15 -53.54 -0.37
CA GLY A 166 -13.57 -53.88 -1.67
C GLY A 166 -12.07 -53.66 -1.59
N ALA A 167 -11.35 -54.68 -1.11
CA ALA A 167 -9.90 -54.73 -1.19
C ALA A 167 -9.46 -54.58 -2.65
N ARG A 168 -9.01 -53.37 -3.05
CA ARG A 168 -8.41 -53.16 -4.36
C ARG A 168 -6.93 -52.87 -4.18
N ALA A 169 -6.16 -53.88 -4.56
CA ALA A 169 -4.71 -53.90 -4.61
C ALA A 169 -4.13 -52.63 -5.24
N ARG A 170 -3.00 -52.22 -4.69
CA ARG A 170 -2.18 -51.07 -5.09
C ARG A 170 -1.59 -51.29 -6.48
N GLY A 171 -2.39 -51.13 -7.53
CA GLY A 171 -1.90 -50.95 -8.89
C GLY A 171 -1.44 -49.50 -9.05
N ARG A 172 -0.15 -49.25 -8.85
CA ARG A 172 0.49 -47.98 -9.19
C ARG A 172 0.39 -47.80 -10.71
N PRO A 173 -0.39 -46.84 -11.24
CA PRO A 173 -0.47 -46.67 -12.69
C PRO A 173 0.89 -46.19 -13.22
N PRO A 174 1.44 -46.82 -14.27
CA PRO A 174 2.66 -46.37 -14.88
C PRO A 174 2.47 -44.98 -15.48
N LYS A 175 3.52 -44.15 -15.37
CA LYS A 175 3.67 -42.85 -16.03
C LYS A 175 3.64 -43.05 -17.54
N GLY A 176 2.44 -43.07 -18.12
CA GLY A 176 2.22 -42.84 -19.54
C GLY A 176 2.48 -41.38 -19.83
N LYS A 177 3.60 -41.11 -20.49
CA LYS A 177 3.77 -39.93 -21.34
C LYS A 177 2.65 -39.94 -22.39
N GLU A 178 2.43 -38.78 -23.01
CA GLU A 178 1.61 -38.64 -24.21
C GLU A 178 0.10 -38.49 -23.94
N ASN A 179 -0.33 -37.23 -23.89
CA ASN A 179 -1.36 -36.80 -24.83
C ASN A 179 -1.31 -35.28 -24.94
N ALA A 180 -0.83 -34.85 -26.09
CA ALA A 180 -1.09 -33.56 -26.67
C ALA A 180 -2.61 -33.35 -26.75
N ARG A 181 -3.21 -32.79 -25.69
CA ARG A 181 -4.50 -32.13 -25.81
C ARG A 181 -4.21 -30.73 -26.30
N GLN A 182 -4.17 -30.63 -27.62
CA GLN A 182 -4.78 -29.56 -28.40
C GLN A 182 -5.67 -28.70 -27.51
N ILE A 183 -5.18 -27.53 -27.14
CA ILE A 183 -6.01 -26.50 -26.51
C ILE A 183 -6.89 -26.00 -27.67
N PRO A 184 -8.21 -26.26 -27.67
CA PRO A 184 -9.10 -25.71 -28.68
C PRO A 184 -9.03 -24.20 -28.56
N GLY A 185 -8.80 -23.53 -29.68
CA GLY A 185 -8.54 -22.11 -29.75
C GLY A 185 -9.46 -21.28 -28.87
N MET A 186 -8.88 -20.63 -27.85
CA MET A 186 -9.41 -19.38 -27.35
C MET A 186 -8.94 -18.24 -28.28
N SER A 187 -9.34 -18.38 -29.54
CA SER A 187 -9.40 -17.34 -30.54
C SER A 187 -10.72 -16.61 -30.32
N CYS A 188 -10.69 -15.51 -29.56
CA CYS A 188 -11.54 -14.32 -29.73
C CYS A 188 -11.47 -13.44 -28.48
N PHE A 189 -10.31 -12.84 -28.21
CA PHE A 189 -10.38 -11.47 -27.71
C PHE A 189 -10.89 -10.63 -28.87
N HIS A 190 -12.21 -10.61 -29.03
CA HIS A 190 -12.87 -9.57 -29.79
C HIS A 190 -12.59 -8.30 -28.99
N ILE A 191 -11.53 -7.60 -29.38
CA ILE A 191 -11.35 -6.20 -29.03
C ILE A 191 -12.52 -5.55 -29.78
N SER A 192 -13.66 -5.43 -29.10
CA SER A 192 -14.69 -4.51 -29.51
C SER A 192 -13.95 -3.18 -29.67
N GLU A 193 -13.81 -2.79 -30.92
CA GLU A 193 -13.31 -1.50 -31.36
C GLU A 193 -14.16 -0.47 -30.64
N LEU A 194 -13.67 -0.02 -29.48
CA LEU A 194 -14.20 1.13 -28.78
C LEU A 194 -13.96 2.28 -29.73
N SER A 195 -14.97 2.55 -30.55
CA SER A 195 -15.16 3.78 -31.28
C SER A 195 -14.99 4.90 -30.26
N ILE A 196 -13.78 5.46 -30.22
CA ILE A 196 -13.48 6.66 -29.46
C ILE A 196 -14.27 7.75 -30.17
N PRO A 197 -15.33 8.31 -29.58
CA PRO A 197 -16.00 9.44 -30.19
C PRO A 197 -14.95 10.56 -30.33
N SER A 198 -14.71 10.94 -31.58
CA SER A 198 -13.90 12.09 -31.95
C SER A 198 -14.26 13.28 -31.05
N PRO A 199 -13.29 13.95 -30.42
CA PRO A 199 -13.58 15.10 -29.58
C PRO A 199 -14.27 16.16 -30.44
N ALA A 200 -15.56 16.38 -30.14
CA ALA A 200 -16.34 17.46 -30.72
C ALA A 200 -15.56 18.77 -30.55
N ALA A 201 -15.57 19.57 -31.61
CA ALA A 201 -14.95 20.87 -31.72
C ALA A 201 -15.19 21.75 -30.47
N PRO A 202 -14.27 22.67 -30.16
CA PRO A 202 -14.41 23.57 -29.02
C PRO A 202 -15.69 24.41 -29.17
N THR A 203 -16.74 24.00 -28.47
CA THR A 203 -17.94 24.81 -28.29
C THR A 203 -17.53 26.08 -27.56
N ALA A 204 -17.83 27.21 -28.19
CA ALA A 204 -17.53 28.55 -27.70
C ALA A 204 -17.92 28.73 -26.21
N PRO A 205 -17.20 29.57 -25.46
CA PRO A 205 -17.50 29.83 -24.05
C PRO A 205 -18.91 30.40 -23.92
N VAL A 206 -19.81 29.62 -23.34
CA VAL A 206 -21.12 30.11 -22.89
C VAL A 206 -20.85 31.03 -21.70
N TYR A 207 -20.89 32.34 -21.95
CA TYR A 207 -20.96 33.36 -20.93
C TYR A 207 -22.30 33.19 -20.20
N LEU A 208 -22.26 32.51 -19.05
CA LEU A 208 -23.39 32.50 -18.13
C LEU A 208 -23.47 33.87 -17.45
N PRO A 209 -24.60 34.59 -17.53
CA PRO A 209 -24.79 35.81 -16.77
C PRO A 209 -24.74 35.49 -15.28
N SER A 210 -23.85 36.18 -14.59
CA SER A 210 -23.68 36.18 -13.14
C SER A 210 -24.94 36.72 -12.47
N THR A 211 -25.96 35.89 -12.29
CA THR A 211 -27.02 36.15 -11.32
C THR A 211 -26.48 35.79 -9.95
N GLY A 212 -26.10 36.83 -9.20
CA GLY A 212 -25.70 36.74 -7.81
C GLY A 212 -26.82 36.17 -6.96
N GLN A 213 -26.85 34.85 -6.79
CA GLN A 213 -27.51 34.21 -5.66
C GLN A 213 -26.46 33.95 -4.60
N PHE A 214 -26.46 34.81 -3.58
CA PHE A 214 -25.83 34.54 -2.30
C PHE A 214 -26.53 33.33 -1.68
N ILE A 215 -25.95 32.15 -1.87
CA ILE A 215 -26.38 30.96 -1.15
C ILE A 215 -25.88 31.15 0.29
N ASN A 216 -26.77 31.62 1.17
CA ASN A 216 -26.57 31.60 2.61
C ASN A 216 -26.38 30.14 3.04
N PHE A 217 -25.13 29.72 3.20
CA PHE A 217 -24.82 28.49 3.91
C PHE A 217 -25.15 28.72 5.39
N ALA A 218 -26.37 28.34 5.77
CA ALA A 218 -26.73 28.13 7.16
C ALA A 218 -25.84 27.00 7.70
N ILE A 219 -24.80 27.36 8.43
CA ILE A 219 -23.97 26.43 9.19
C ILE A 219 -24.89 25.83 10.27
N PRO A 220 -25.14 24.51 10.30
CA PRO A 220 -25.79 23.91 11.44
C PRO A 220 -24.85 24.05 12.64
N VAL A 221 -25.21 24.96 13.55
CA VAL A 221 -24.68 25.00 14.92
C VAL A 221 -24.94 23.62 15.51
N SER A 222 -23.89 22.81 15.53
CA SER A 222 -23.92 21.51 16.20
C SER A 222 -24.07 21.81 17.69
N ALA A 223 -25.18 21.30 18.23
CA ALA A 223 -25.56 21.44 19.63
C ALA A 223 -24.39 21.06 20.55
N SER A 224 -24.14 21.97 21.49
CA SER A 224 -23.25 21.83 22.63
C SER A 224 -23.44 20.46 23.29
N ALA A 225 -22.42 19.62 23.22
CA ALA A 225 -22.36 18.39 23.98
C ALA A 225 -22.20 18.77 25.46
N SER A 226 -23.26 18.52 26.21
CA SER A 226 -23.35 18.47 27.66
C SER A 226 -22.05 17.97 28.31
N LEU A 227 -21.42 18.84 29.11
CA LEU A 227 -20.37 18.46 30.04
C LEU A 227 -20.86 17.35 30.98
N PRO A 228 -20.05 16.33 31.31
CA PRO A 228 -20.31 15.48 32.46
C PRO A 228 -20.10 16.27 33.76
N PRO A 229 -20.91 16.01 34.81
CA PRO A 229 -20.77 16.70 36.08
C PRO A 229 -19.42 16.39 36.74
N ALA A 230 -18.74 17.45 37.19
CA ALA A 230 -17.56 17.39 38.02
C ALA A 230 -17.86 16.57 39.30
N GLY A 231 -17.15 15.45 39.46
CA GLY A 231 -17.35 14.59 40.63
C GLY A 231 -16.25 13.55 40.77
N GLN A 232 -15.15 13.94 41.43
CA GLN A 232 -14.47 13.22 42.52
C GLN A 232 -13.00 13.60 42.56
N PHE A 233 -12.68 14.51 43.49
CA PHE A 233 -11.33 14.71 44.00
C PHE A 233 -10.94 13.46 44.80
N ILE A 234 -9.93 12.73 44.33
CA ILE A 234 -9.26 11.70 45.11
C ILE A 234 -8.12 12.40 45.86
N ASN A 235 -8.31 12.62 47.16
CA ASN A 235 -7.26 13.09 48.06
C ASN A 235 -6.23 11.97 48.23
N PHE A 236 -5.00 12.22 47.81
CA PHE A 236 -3.83 11.47 48.29
C PHE A 236 -3.25 12.23 49.48
N SER A 237 -3.46 11.71 50.68
CA SER A 237 -2.68 12.09 51.85
C SER A 237 -1.31 11.41 51.77
N PHE A 238 -0.25 12.21 51.90
CA PHE A 238 1.12 11.76 52.15
C PHE A 238 1.32 11.50 53.65
#